data_AF-T0JRZ9-F1
#
_entry.id   AF-T0JRZ9-F1
#
_cell.length_a   1.000
_cell.length_b   1.000
_cell.length_c   1.000
_cell.angle_alpha   90.00
_cell.angle_beta   90.00
_cell.angle_gamma   90.00
#
_symmetry.space_group_name_H-M   'P 1'
#
loop_
_entity.id
_entity.type
_entity.pdbx_description
1 polymer ?
#
loop_
_entity_poly.entity_id
_entity_poly.type
_entity_poly.pdbx_seq_one_letter_code
_entity_poly.pdbx_strand_id
1 'polypeptide(L)' 'MVGRSDFDNYPKEVEKVEKIGGLEFNVEKVISLKPDLVLAHASQMGSKDGFKQLEDAGIQVLTLA' A
#
# COMPACT_ATOMS: atom_id res chain seq x y z
N MET A 1 5.62 -7.12 -7.31
CA MET A 1 5.42 -5.86 -6.57
C MET A 1 4.89 -4.83 -7.54
N VAL A 2 3.66 -4.37 -7.35
CA VAL A 2 2.96 -3.49 -8.31
C VAL A 2 2.92 -2.03 -7.86
N GLY A 3 3.18 -1.77 -6.57
CA GLY A 3 3.25 -0.45 -5.98
C GLY A 3 4.20 -0.42 -4.79
N ARG A 4 4.65 0.78 -4.42
CA ARG A 4 5.57 1.02 -3.30
C ARG A 4 5.23 2.27 -2.51
N SER A 5 5.66 2.32 -1.25
CA SER A 5 5.64 3.53 -0.46
C SER A 5 6.65 4.56 -0.98
N ASP A 6 6.43 5.84 -0.67
CA ASP A 6 7.41 6.90 -0.87
C ASP A 6 8.73 6.63 -0.14
N PHE A 7 8.66 5.91 0.98
CA PHE A 7 9.80 5.55 1.81
C PHE A 7 10.50 4.25 1.38
N ASP A 8 9.86 3.41 0.56
CA ASP A 8 10.43 2.18 0.04
C ASP A 8 11.40 2.50 -1.10
N ASN A 9 12.64 2.85 -0.76
CA ASN A 9 13.68 3.27 -1.71
C ASN A 9 14.85 2.27 -1.82
N TYR A 10 14.73 1.11 -1.18
CA TYR A 10 15.77 0.08 -1.17
C TYR A 10 15.18 -1.32 -1.40
N PRO A 11 15.85 -2.18 -2.18
CA PRO A 11 17.06 -1.94 -2.98
C PRO A 11 16.80 -0.98 -4.15
N LYS A 12 17.84 -0.35 -4.73
CA LYS A 12 17.70 0.67 -5.80
C LYS A 12 16.78 0.28 -6.96
N GLU A 13 16.65 -1.01 -7.23
CA GLU A 13 15.78 -1.56 -8.27
C GLU A 13 14.30 -1.23 -8.06
N VAL A 14 13.85 -1.05 -6.80
CA VAL A 14 12.46 -0.72 -6.46
C VAL A 14 12.08 0.71 -6.82
N GLU A 15 13.05 1.60 -7.12
CA GLU A 15 12.75 2.97 -7.52
C GLU A 15 11.92 3.04 -8.79
N LYS A 16 12.00 2.02 -9.65
CA LYS A 16 11.23 1.86 -10.89
C LYS A 16 9.78 1.41 -10.67
N VAL A 17 9.44 0.94 -9.48
CA VAL A 17 8.09 0.51 -9.13
C VAL A 17 7.24 1.74 -8.82
N GLU A 18 5.97 1.68 -9.25
CA GLU A 18 4.98 2.75 -9.11
C GLU A 18 4.81 3.18 -7.65
N LYS A 19 4.89 4.50 -7.39
CA LYS A 19 4.63 5.05 -6.05
C LYS A 19 3.14 5.15 -5.78
N ILE A 20 2.70 4.66 -4.63
CA ILE A 20 1.28 4.67 -4.19
C ILE A 20 1.00 5.64 -3.02
N GLY A 21 2.04 6.28 -2.48
CA GLY A 21 1.96 7.25 -1.38
C GLY A 21 2.79 6.83 -0.16
N GLY A 22 2.59 7.46 0.97
CA GLY A 22 3.39 7.26 2.19
C GLY A 22 2.53 6.86 3.39
N LEU A 23 2.54 7.70 4.43
CA LEU A 23 1.63 7.54 5.58
C LEU A 23 0.17 7.72 5.16
N GLU A 24 -0.08 8.69 4.28
CA GLU A 24 -1.32 8.80 3.50
C GLU A 24 -1.07 8.20 2.11
N PHE A 25 -1.85 7.21 1.73
CA PHE A 25 -1.75 6.50 0.45
C PHE A 25 -3.03 6.68 -0.36
N ASN A 26 -2.91 6.62 -1.69
CA ASN A 26 -4.06 6.75 -2.57
C ASN A 26 -4.73 5.37 -2.77
N VAL A 27 -5.87 5.17 -2.11
CA VAL A 27 -6.64 3.91 -2.15
C VAL A 27 -7.05 3.55 -3.58
N GLU A 28 -7.58 4.50 -4.35
CA GLU A 28 -8.04 4.25 -5.73
C GLU A 28 -6.90 3.78 -6.62
N LYS A 29 -5.72 4.37 -6.46
CA LYS A 29 -4.51 3.98 -7.18
C LYS A 29 -4.08 2.56 -6.80
N VAL A 30 -4.13 2.22 -5.52
CA VAL A 30 -3.83 0.85 -5.05
C VAL A 30 -4.81 -0.15 -5.66
N ILE A 31 -6.11 0.11 -5.65
CA ILE A 31 -7.12 -0.78 -6.25
C ILE A 31 -6.90 -0.93 -7.77
N SER A 32 -6.57 0.16 -8.47
CA SER A 32 -6.31 0.15 -9.91
C SER A 32 -5.14 -0.76 -10.31
N LEU A 33 -4.14 -0.90 -9.43
CA LEU A 33 -3.00 -1.79 -9.62
C LEU A 33 -3.34 -3.28 -9.41
N LYS A 34 -4.56 -3.59 -8.96
CA LYS A 34 -5.05 -4.95 -8.68
C LYS A 34 -4.06 -5.81 -7.88
N PRO A 35 -3.59 -5.35 -6.71
CA PRO A 35 -2.70 -6.14 -5.88
C PRO A 35 -3.43 -7.32 -5.26
N ASP A 36 -2.73 -8.44 -5.11
CA ASP A 36 -3.25 -9.60 -4.37
C ASP A 36 -3.10 -9.41 -2.85
N LEU A 37 -2.11 -8.63 -2.40
CA LEU A 37 -1.78 -8.38 -1.00
C LEU A 37 -1.18 -6.98 -0.81
N VAL A 38 -1.62 -6.28 0.24
CA VAL A 38 -1.07 -5.00 0.71
C VAL A 38 -0.37 -5.22 2.04
N LEU A 39 0.90 -4.80 2.12
CA LEU A 39 1.67 -4.79 3.36
C LEU A 39 1.63 -3.39 3.95
N ALA A 40 1.06 -3.26 5.14
CA ALA A 40 0.94 -2.00 5.86
C ALA A 40 1.77 -2.04 7.15
N HIS A 41 2.34 -0.92 7.55
CA HIS A 41 3.02 -0.80 8.83
C HIS A 41 2.02 -0.39 9.94
N ALA A 42 2.21 -0.85 11.17
CA ALA A 42 1.32 -0.55 12.30
C ALA A 42 1.22 0.96 12.59
N SER A 43 2.25 1.75 12.24
CA SER A 43 2.18 3.22 12.35
C SER A 43 1.18 3.85 11.38
N GLN A 44 0.77 3.14 10.32
CA GLN A 44 -0.26 3.58 9.36
C GLN A 44 -1.67 3.23 9.83
N MET A 45 -1.85 2.72 11.06
CA MET A 45 -3.15 2.35 11.63
C MET A 45 -4.12 3.53 11.81
N GLY A 46 -3.68 4.78 11.56
CA GLY A 46 -4.56 5.94 11.41
C GLY A 46 -5.40 5.92 10.12
N SER A 47 -4.96 5.19 9.10
CA SER A 47 -5.60 5.10 7.77
C SER A 47 -6.64 3.97 7.69
N LYS A 48 -7.39 3.73 8.78
CA LYS A 48 -8.34 2.59 8.91
C LYS A 48 -9.38 2.55 7.80
N ASP A 49 -9.90 3.71 7.40
CA ASP A 49 -10.89 3.80 6.32
C ASP A 49 -10.30 3.36 4.98
N GLY A 50 -9.05 3.73 4.69
CA GLY A 50 -8.36 3.31 3.47
C GLY A 50 -8.11 1.80 3.42
N PHE A 51 -7.73 1.18 4.55
CA PHE A 51 -7.59 -0.28 4.60
C PHE A 51 -8.92 -0.99 4.44
N LYS A 52 -9.99 -0.49 5.07
CA LYS A 52 -11.31 -1.07 4.93
C LYS A 52 -11.81 -1.03 3.47
N GLN A 53 -11.56 0.06 2.76
CA GLN A 53 -11.87 0.16 1.33
C GLN A 53 -11.11 -0.86 0.48
N LEU A 54 -9.85 -1.16 0.83
CA LEU A 54 -9.06 -2.21 0.17
C LEU A 54 -9.65 -3.60 0.46
N GLU A 55 -10.01 -3.87 1.71
CA GLU A 55 -10.64 -5.14 2.10
C GLU A 55 -12.02 -5.33 1.43
N ASP A 56 -12.85 -4.28 1.37
CA ASP A 56 -14.14 -4.28 0.67
C ASP A 56 -13.98 -4.49 -0.85
N ALA A 57 -12.85 -4.06 -1.42
CA ALA A 57 -12.47 -4.36 -2.80
C ALA A 57 -11.93 -5.80 -3.00
N GLY A 58 -11.87 -6.60 -1.93
CA GLY A 58 -11.40 -7.98 -1.93
C GLY A 58 -9.88 -8.13 -1.85
N ILE A 59 -9.16 -7.06 -1.50
CA ILE A 59 -7.69 -7.05 -1.39
C ILE A 59 -7.30 -7.40 0.04
N GLN A 60 -6.40 -8.36 0.22
CA GLN A 60 -5.90 -8.71 1.55
C GLN A 60 -4.94 -7.63 2.07
N VAL A 61 -5.14 -7.19 3.32
CA VAL A 61 -4.25 -6.23 4.00
C VAL A 61 -3.58 -6.92 5.19
N LEU A 62 -2.25 -6.95 5.21
CA LEU A 62 -1.45 -7.47 6.31
C LEU A 62 -0.74 -6.32 7.02
N THR A 63 -1.04 -6.12 8.30
CA THR A 63 -0.35 -5.14 9.14
C THR A 63 0.85 -5.77 9.84
N LEU A 64 2.01 -5.13 9.72
CA LEU A 64 3.28 -5.51 10.33
C LEU A 64 3.66 -4.45 11.38
N ALA A 65 4.04 -4.89 12.57
CA ALA A 65 4.44 -4.03 13.71
C ALA A 65 5.94 -3.82 13.79
#